data_AF-A0A3D4NLS1-F1
#
_entry.id   AF-A0A3D4NLS1-F1
#
_cell.length_a   1.000
_cell.length_b   1.000
_cell.length_c   1.000
_cell.angle_alpha   90.00
_cell.angle_beta   90.00
_cell.angle_gamma   90.00
#
_symmetry.space_group_name_H-M   'P 1'
#
loop_
_entity.id
_entity.type
_entity.pdbx_description
1 polymer ?
#
loop_
_entity_poly.entity_id
_entity_poly.type
_entity_poly.pdbx_seq_one_letter_code
_entity_poly.pdbx_strand_id
1 'polypeptide(L)' 'MLGAHFEVFTREEALIRGMFGKNVTDAACRRIGDLLLVAGDNAGLIRSVREPFATSWIGHHGALSDEEQPVPLIVTGGG' A
#
# COMPACT_ATOMS: atom_id res chain seq x y z
N MET A 1 11.31 -4.29 -16.83
CA MET A 1 10.39 -3.19 -16.46
C MET A 1 9.24 -3.79 -15.67
N LEU A 2 8.65 -3.08 -14.71
CA LEU A 2 7.60 -3.60 -13.82
C LEU A 2 6.24 -3.83 -14.51
N GLY A 3 6.08 -3.37 -15.76
CA GLY A 3 4.83 -3.49 -16.51
C GLY A 3 3.86 -2.33 -16.23
N ALA A 4 2.70 -2.35 -16.89
CA ALA A 4 1.70 -1.27 -16.80
C ALA A 4 0.85 -1.33 -15.51
N HIS A 5 0.93 -2.42 -14.75
CA HIS A 5 0.12 -2.65 -13.54
C HIS A 5 0.73 -2.06 -12.27
N PHE A 6 1.81 -1.29 -12.36
CA PHE A 6 2.47 -0.71 -11.19
C PHE A 6 2.61 0.79 -11.37
N GLU A 7 2.08 1.52 -10.40
CA GLU A 7 2.42 2.91 -10.23
C GLU A 7 3.66 3.03 -9.36
N VAL A 8 4.57 3.93 -9.75
CA VAL A 8 5.81 4.16 -9.04
C VAL A 8 5.84 5.60 -8.57
N PHE A 9 6.09 5.77 -7.28
CA PHE A 9 6.19 7.08 -6.64
C PHE A 9 7.54 7.19 -5.93
N THR A 10 8.11 8.38 -5.96
CA THR A 10 9.14 8.77 -5.00
C THR A 10 8.52 8.94 -3.61
N ARG A 11 9.37 8.92 -2.57
CA ARG A 11 8.95 9.29 -1.20
C ARG A 11 8.21 10.63 -1.17
N GLU A 12 8.75 11.64 -1.86
CA GLU A 12 8.20 12.99 -1.86
C GLU A 12 6.81 13.04 -2.51
N GLU A 13 6.64 12.42 -3.67
CA GLU A 13 5.34 12.36 -4.36
C GLU A 13 4.27 11.65 -3.51
N ALA A 14 4.65 10.56 -2.81
CA ALA A 14 3.73 9.83 -1.93
C ALA A 14 3.28 10.68 -0.73
N LEU A 15 4.21 11.47 -0.16
CA LEU A 15 3.90 12.41 0.93
C LEU A 15 3.01 13.55 0.46
N ILE A 16 3.31 14.17 -0.69
CA ILE A 16 2.50 15.26 -1.28
C ILE A 16 1.09 14.78 -1.58
N ARG A 17 0.94 13.56 -2.08
CA ARG A 17 -0.37 12.92 -2.32
C ARG A 17 -1.13 12.55 -1.04
N GLY A 18 -0.51 12.68 0.13
CA GLY A 18 -1.14 12.41 1.42
C GLY A 18 -1.36 10.92 1.70
N MET A 19 -0.59 10.01 1.06
CA MET A 19 -0.77 8.56 1.20
C MET A 19 -0.60 8.05 2.63
N PHE A 20 0.10 8.81 3.48
CA PHE A 20 0.35 8.49 4.88
C PHE A 20 -0.44 9.36 5.86
N GLY A 21 -1.49 10.02 5.38
CA GLY A 21 -2.31 10.95 6.15
C GLY A 21 -1.70 12.35 6.26
N LYS A 22 -2.45 13.26 6.88
CA LYS A 22 -2.09 14.69 6.95
C LYS A 22 -0.87 14.99 7.85
N ASN A 23 -0.67 14.16 8.88
CA ASN A 23 0.35 14.39 9.91
C ASN A 23 1.36 13.25 9.90
N VAL A 24 2.38 13.37 9.03
CA VAL A 24 3.48 12.41 8.98
C VAL A 24 4.60 12.89 9.89
N THR A 25 4.95 12.10 10.90
CA THR A 25 6.07 12.42 11.79
C THR A 25 7.42 12.21 11.09
N ASP A 26 8.47 12.89 11.52
CA ASP A 26 9.83 12.68 10.99
C ASP A 26 10.28 11.21 11.12
N ALA A 27 9.89 10.55 12.21
CA ALA A 27 10.18 9.14 12.44
C ALA A 27 9.49 8.22 11.42
N ALA A 28 8.24 8.52 11.05
CA ALA A 28 7.52 7.80 10.00
C ALA A 28 8.13 8.10 8.63
N CYS A 29 8.44 9.36 8.33
CA CYS A 29 9.04 9.79 7.07
C CYS A 29 10.34 9.03 6.76
N ARG A 30 11.22 8.86 7.76
CA ARG A 30 12.47 8.10 7.64
C ARG A 30 12.29 6.61 7.32
N ARG A 31 11.11 6.04 7.53
CA ARG A 31 10.81 4.63 7.26
C ARG A 31 10.16 4.41 5.89
N ILE A 32 9.72 5.47 5.23
CA ILE A 32 9.19 5.38 3.87
C ILE A 32 10.38 5.16 2.93
N GLY A 33 10.28 4.17 2.04
CA GLY A 33 11.31 3.90 1.04
C GLY A 33 11.51 5.07 0.08
N ASP A 34 12.66 5.11 -0.61
CA ASP A 34 12.90 6.13 -1.63
C ASP A 34 11.95 5.99 -2.82
N LEU A 35 11.52 4.75 -3.09
CA LEU A 35 10.52 4.38 -4.07
C LEU A 35 9.40 3.58 -3.41
N LEU A 36 8.17 3.88 -3.82
CA LEU A 36 6.98 3.13 -3.51
C LEU A 36 6.45 2.55 -4.82
N LEU A 37 6.27 1.24 -4.84
CA LEU A 37 5.66 0.53 -5.95
C LEU A 37 4.29 0.09 -5.47
N VAL A 38 3.25 0.67 -6.04
CA VAL A 38 1.86 0.31 -5.76
C VAL A 38 1.36 -0.54 -6.90
N ALA A 39 0.96 -1.77 -6.60
CA ALA A 39 0.33 -2.64 -7.58
C ALA A 39 -1.11 -2.19 -7.84
N GLY A 40 -1.56 -2.30 -9.08
CA GLY A 40 -2.95 -2.18 -9.50
C GLY A 40 -3.46 -3.48 -10.14
N ASP A 41 -4.76 -3.53 -10.40
CA ASP A 41 -5.47 -4.71 -10.94
C ASP A 41 -5.14 -5.99 -10.12
N ASN A 42 -4.88 -7.11 -10.80
CA ASN A 42 -4.54 -8.40 -10.21
C ASN A 42 -3.01 -8.63 -10.12
N ALA A 43 -2.23 -7.59 -9.83
CA ALA A 43 -0.77 -7.68 -9.73
C ALA A 43 -0.28 -7.63 -8.26
N GLY A 44 0.90 -8.20 -8.02
CA GLY A 44 1.59 -8.12 -6.74
C GLY A 44 3.10 -8.24 -6.90
N LEU A 45 3.86 -7.66 -5.96
CA LEU A 45 5.32 -7.75 -5.94
C LEU A 45 5.77 -8.42 -4.64
N ILE A 46 6.32 -9.62 -4.76
CA ILE A 46 6.72 -10.46 -3.62
C ILE A 46 8.13 -10.99 -3.88
N ARG A 47 8.94 -11.13 -2.83
CA ARG A 47 10.25 -11.79 -2.93
C ARG A 47 10.06 -13.31 -2.95
N SER A 48 9.52 -13.83 -4.05
CA SER A 48 9.01 -15.20 -4.16
C SER A 48 9.96 -16.31 -3.67
N VAL A 49 11.26 -16.14 -3.88
CA VAL A 49 12.30 -17.08 -3.42
C VAL A 49 12.51 -17.05 -1.91
N ARG A 50 12.37 -15.88 -1.28
CA ARG A 50 12.64 -15.68 0.15
C ARG A 50 11.38 -15.68 1.02
N GLU A 51 10.21 -15.53 0.42
CA GLU A 51 8.91 -15.39 1.09
C GLU A 51 7.90 -16.43 0.57
N PRO A 52 8.18 -17.73 0.73
CA PRO A 52 7.34 -18.79 0.15
C PRO A 52 5.92 -18.80 0.73
N PHE A 53 5.75 -18.40 1.99
CA PHE A 53 4.42 -18.34 2.61
C PHE A 53 3.55 -17.25 1.99
N ALA A 54 4.03 -16.00 1.91
CA ALA A 54 3.31 -14.93 1.24
C ALA A 54 3.03 -15.26 -0.23
N THR A 55 3.98 -15.91 -0.91
CA THR A 55 3.81 -16.36 -2.30
C THR A 55 2.68 -17.38 -2.47
N SER A 56 2.40 -18.17 -1.43
CA SER A 56 1.34 -19.19 -1.48
C SER A 56 -0.07 -18.63 -1.27
N TRP A 57 -0.20 -17.35 -0.91
CA TRP A 57 -1.51 -16.74 -0.69
C TRP A 57 -2.24 -16.52 -2.01
N ILE A 58 -3.56 -16.72 -1.96
CA ILE A 58 -4.45 -16.55 -3.11
C ILE A 58 -4.68 -15.06 -3.41
N GLY A 59 -4.47 -14.18 -2.41
CA GLY A 59 -4.66 -12.74 -2.55
C GLY A 59 -3.79 -11.93 -1.58
N HIS A 60 -3.53 -10.69 -1.97
CA HIS A 60 -2.82 -9.68 -1.21
C HIS A 60 -3.61 -8.38 -1.24
N HIS A 61 -3.41 -7.56 -0.21
CA HIS A 61 -3.93 -6.20 -0.17
C HIS A 61 -2.80 -5.18 -0.10
N GLY A 62 -3.11 -3.91 -0.34
CA GLY A 62 -2.21 -2.77 -0.17
C GLY A 62 -2.17 -1.82 -1.36
N ALA A 63 -3.05 -2.00 -2.34
CA ALA A 63 -3.19 -1.10 -3.47
C ALA A 63 -3.95 0.19 -3.12
N LEU A 64 -4.06 1.09 -4.10
CA LEU A 64 -4.77 2.36 -3.97
C LEU A 64 -6.22 2.32 -4.47
N SER A 65 -6.73 1.15 -4.86
CA SER A 65 -8.05 1.03 -5.48
C SER A 65 -9.19 1.03 -4.45
N ASP A 66 -10.41 1.33 -4.93
CA ASP A 66 -11.62 1.36 -4.11
C ASP A 66 -12.02 -0.03 -3.60
N GLU A 67 -11.51 -1.11 -4.20
CA GLU A 67 -11.72 -2.48 -3.73
C GLU A 67 -10.85 -2.83 -2.52
N GLU A 68 -9.77 -2.07 -2.28
CA GLU A 68 -8.68 -2.44 -1.38
C GLU A 68 -8.62 -1.61 -0.10
N GLN A 69 -9.04 -0.34 -0.16
CA GLN A 69 -8.92 0.59 0.98
C GLN A 69 -10.13 0.67 1.91
N PRO A 70 -11.39 0.65 1.41
CA PRO A 70 -12.54 0.87 2.28
C PRO A 70 -12.72 -0.26 3.30
N VAL A 71 -12.69 0.09 4.59
CA VAL A 71 -13.01 -0.81 5.70
C VAL A 71 -14.21 -0.26 6.47
N PRO A 72 -15.27 -1.04 6.72
CA PRO A 72 -16.44 -0.56 7.44
C PRO A 72 -16.10 -0.12 8.87
N LEU A 73 -16.59 1.05 9.26
CA LEU A 73 -16.59 1.51 10.66
C LEU A 73 -18.01 1.39 11.22
N ILE A 74 -18.19 0.51 12.20
CA ILE A 74 -19.48 0.31 12.88
C ILE A 74 -19.41 1.02 14.23
N VAL A 75 -20.36 1.92 14.48
CA VAL A 75 -20.53 2.61 15.76
C VAL A 75 -21.86 2.20 16.37
N THR A 76 -21.84 1.77 17.62
CA THR A 76 -23.06 1.50 18.39
C THR A 76 -23.23 2.57 19.47
N GLY A 77 -24.43 3.13 19.57
CA GLY A 77 -24.81 4.03 20.66
C GLY A 77 -25.68 3.28 21.65
N GLY A 78 -25.33 3.32 22.94
CA GLY A 78 -26.23 2.89 24.01
C GLY A 78 -27.21 4.01 24.34
N GLY A 79 -28.50 3.68 24.35
CA GLY A 79 -29.51 4.41 25.13
C GLY A 79 -29.63 3.81 26.52
#